data_AF-A0AB33KY46-F1
#
_entry.id   AF-A0AB33KY46-F1
#
_cell.length_a   1.000
_cell.length_b   1.000
_cell.length_c   1.000
_cell.angle_alpha   90.00
_cell.angle_beta   90.00
_cell.angle_gamma   90.00
#
_symmetry.space_group_name_H-M   'P 1'
#
loop_
_entity.id
_entity.type
_entity.pdbx_description
1 polymer ?
#
loop_
_entity_poly.entity_id
_entity_poly.type
_entity_poly.pdbx_seq_one_letter_code
_entity_poly.pdbx_strand_id
1 'polypeptide(L)' 'MKNRIVRGIAGTFILSSLILAIKVNSNWLWFTAFVGANLLQSSLTKWCLLDDILTKVFKVKD' A
#
# COMPACT_ATOMS: atom_id res chain seq x y z
N MET A 1 3.41 16.64 3.40
CA MET A 1 3.36 16.10 1.99
C MET A 1 3.09 14.59 1.88
N LYS A 2 2.74 13.95 3.00
CA LYS A 2 2.68 12.49 3.13
C LYS A 2 1.64 11.80 2.24
N ASN A 3 0.44 12.37 2.08
CA ASN A 3 -0.64 11.76 1.29
C ASN A 3 -0.27 11.45 -0.18
N ARG A 4 0.59 12.28 -0.81
CA ARG A 4 1.05 12.04 -2.19
C ARG A 4 2.07 10.90 -2.24
N ILE A 5 2.99 10.87 -1.27
CA ILE A 5 4.01 9.82 -1.14
C ILE A 5 3.34 8.47 -0.83
N VAL A 6 2.40 8.47 0.12
CA VAL A 6 1.57 7.30 0.49
C VAL A 6 0.83 6.74 -0.71
N ARG A 7 0.14 7.58 -1.49
CA ARG A 7 -0.55 7.14 -2.71
C ARG A 7 0.41 6.62 -3.78
N GLY A 8 1.57 7.25 -3.97
CA GLY A 8 2.59 6.82 -4.92
C GLY A 8 3.18 5.45 -4.56
N ILE A 9 3.60 5.29 -3.31
CA ILE A 9 4.17 4.04 -2.79
C ILE A 9 3.13 2.93 -2.83
N ALA A 10 1.91 3.17 -2.35
CA ALA A 10 0.83 2.18 -2.40
C ALA A 10 0.53 1.71 -3.83
N GLY A 11 0.45 2.65 -4.79
CA GLY A 11 0.24 2.31 -6.20
C GLY A 11 1.37 1.46 -6.77
N THR A 12 2.63 1.80 -6.46
CA THR A 12 3.80 1.06 -6.95
C THR A 12 3.87 -0.34 -6.34
N PHE A 13 3.47 -0.47 -5.08
CA PHE A 13 3.42 -1.76 -4.36
C PHE A 13 2.33 -2.68 -4.92
N ILE A 14 1.16 -2.14 -5.28
CA ILE A 14 0.08 -2.88 -5.94
C ILE A 14 0.50 -3.31 -7.34
N LEU A 15 1.09 -2.42 -8.15
CA LEU A 15 1.56 -2.72 -9.51
C LEU A 15 2.66 -3.78 -9.52
N SER A 16 3.67 -3.64 -8.65
CA SER A 16 4.72 -4.66 -8.50
C SER A 16 4.16 -6.00 -8.05
N SER A 17 3.18 -5.99 -7.13
CA SER A 17 2.52 -7.21 -6.67
C SER A 17 1.69 -7.89 -7.76
N LEU A 18 1.01 -7.11 -8.59
CA LEU A 18 0.25 -7.63 -9.72
C LEU A 18 1.16 -8.29 -10.77
N ILE A 19 2.30 -7.67 -11.08
CA ILE A 19 3.29 -8.23 -12.02
C ILE A 19 3.83 -9.56 -11.49
N LEU A 20 4.13 -9.64 -10.19
CA LEU A 20 4.58 -10.88 -9.56
C LEU A 20 3.49 -11.95 -9.50
N ALA A 21 2.23 -11.57 -9.33
CA ALA A 21 1.12 -12.52 -9.38
C ALA A 21 1.00 -13.22 -10.74
N ILE A 22 1.21 -12.48 -11.83
CA ILE A 22 1.16 -13.03 -13.18
C ILE A 22 2.40 -13.89 -13.46
N LYS A 23 3.57 -13.48 -12.99
CA LYS A 23 4.86 -14.09 -13.37
C LYS A 23 5.28 -15.26 -12.46
N VAL A 24 4.84 -15.29 -11.21
CA VAL A 24 5.24 -16.30 -10.21
C VAL A 24 4.06 -17.19 -9.83
N ASN A 25 3.01 -16.63 -9.23
CA ASN A 25 1.85 -17.40 -8.76
C ASN A 25 0.67 -16.48 -8.42
N SER A 26 -0.55 -16.85 -8.85
CA SER A 26 -1.80 -16.11 -8.56
C SER A 26 -2.05 -15.88 -7.06
N ASN A 27 -1.44 -16.66 -6.16
CA ASN A 27 -1.55 -16.43 -4.72
C ASN A 27 -1.07 -15.04 -4.27
N TRP A 28 -0.23 -14.35 -5.07
CA TRP A 28 0.16 -12.96 -4.80
C TRP A 28 -1.02 -11.96 -4.90
N LEU A 29 -2.11 -12.33 -5.58
CA LEU A 29 -3.34 -11.51 -5.60
C LEU A 29 -3.95 -11.37 -4.21
N TRP A 30 -3.77 -12.36 -3.32
CA TRP A 30 -4.26 -12.27 -1.95
C TRP A 30 -3.54 -11.18 -1.16
N PHE A 31 -2.23 -11.04 -1.41
CA PHE A 31 -1.42 -9.97 -0.83
C PHE A 31 -1.82 -8.60 -1.39
N THR A 32 -2.01 -8.50 -2.70
CA THR A 32 -2.52 -7.29 -3.35
C THR A 32 -3.90 -6.89 -2.82
N ALA A 33 -4.80 -7.86 -2.63
CA ALA A 33 -6.14 -7.63 -2.08
C ALA A 33 -6.09 -7.18 -0.62
N PHE A 34 -5.21 -7.76 0.20
CA PHE A 34 -5.00 -7.34 1.58
C PHE A 34 -4.50 -5.89 1.67
N VAL A 35 -3.48 -5.54 0.89
CA VAL A 35 -2.95 -4.16 0.82
C VAL A 35 -4.02 -3.19 0.31
N GLY A 36 -4.76 -3.59 -0.74
CA GLY A 36 -5.85 -2.80 -1.31
C GLY A 36 -7.00 -2.57 -0.33
N ALA A 37 -7.41 -3.59 0.42
CA ALA A 37 -8.44 -3.49 1.45
C ALA A 37 -8.04 -2.53 2.58
N ASN A 38 -6.78 -2.59 3.03
CA ASN A 38 -6.23 -1.64 4.00
C ASN A 38 -6.22 -0.19 3.46
N LEU A 39 -5.95 -0.01 2.17
CA LEU A 39 -6.02 1.29 1.51
C LEU A 39 -7.47 1.81 1.44
N LEU A 40 -8.42 0.93 1.12
CA LEU A 40 -9.84 1.24 1.01
C LEU A 40 -10.41 1.62 2.39
N GLN A 41 -10.03 0.87 3.43
CA GLN A 41 -10.32 1.23 4.82
C GLN A 41 -9.75 2.60 5.17
N SER A 42 -8.49 2.88 4.82
CA SER A 42 -7.87 4.19 5.05
C SER A 42 -8.61 5.34 4.36
N SER A 43 -9.17 5.12 3.17
CA SER A 43 -9.95 6.13 2.46
C SER A 43 -11.31 6.41 3.12
N LEU A 44 -11.86 5.44 3.86
CA LEU A 44 -13.14 5.57 4.57
C LEU A 44 -12.98 6.09 6.00
N THR A 45 -12.00 5.60 6.75
CA THR A 45 -11.82 5.94 8.18
C THR A 45 -10.81 7.05 8.43
N LYS A 46 -10.15 7.57 7.38
CA LYS A 46 -9.00 8.52 7.47
C LYS A 46 -7.81 8.02 8.29
N TRP A 47 -7.85 6.77 8.75
CA TRP A 47 -6.77 6.15 9.51
C TRP A 47 -5.90 5.35 8.54
N CYS A 48 -4.74 5.88 8.20
CA CYS A 48 -3.86 5.31 7.19
C CYS A 48 -2.77 4.47 7.86
N LEU A 49 -2.94 3.14 7.87
CA LEU A 49 -1.91 2.21 8.34
C LEU A 49 -0.57 2.41 7.60
N LEU A 50 -0.64 2.83 6.32
CA LEU A 50 0.53 3.14 5.51
C LEU A 50 1.24 4.41 5.97
N ASP A 51 0.52 5.39 6.53
CA ASP A 51 1.10 6.61 7.11
C ASP A 51 1.82 6.31 8.43
N ASP A 52 1.27 5.40 9.25
CA ASP A 52 1.94 4.89 10.45
C ASP A 52 3.23 4.14 10.06
N ILE A 53 3.17 3.26 9.04
CA ILE A 53 4.36 2.58 8.51
C ILE A 53 5.39 3.57 7.96
N LEU A 54 4.98 4.59 7.20
CA LEU A 54 5.93 5.58 6.66
C LEU A 54 6.59 6.42 7.76
N THR A 55 5.81 6.81 8.75
CA THR A 55 6.30 7.60 9.89
C THR A 55 7.22 6.76 10.78
N LYS A 56 6.93 5.46 10.93
CA LYS A 56 7.61 4.57 11.88
C LYS A 56 8.79 3.82 11.29
N VAL A 57 8.69 3.38 10.04
CA VAL A 57 9.74 2.65 9.32
C VAL A 57 10.66 3.60 8.55
N PHE A 58 10.09 4.59 7.85
CA PHE A 58 10.85 5.50 7.00
C PHE A 58 11.13 6.89 7.63
N LYS A 59 10.65 7.15 8.86
CA LYS A 59 10.83 8.44 9.59
C LYS A 59 10.50 9.68 8.75
N VAL A 60 9.57 9.56 7.79
CA VAL A 60 9.18 10.68 6.93
C VAL A 60 8.35 11.66 7.75
N LYS A 61 8.96 12.80 8.12
CA LYS A 61 8.26 13.91 8.79
C LYS A 61 7.56 14.78 7.74
N ASP A 62 6.39 15.31 8.10
CA ASP A 62 5.44 15.95 7.16
C ASP A 62 6.00 17.12 6.35
#